data_AF-A0A1E7IQH2-F1
#
_entry.id   AF-A0A1E7IQH2-F1
#
_cell.length_a   1.000
_cell.length_b   1.000
_cell.length_c   1.000
_cell.angle_alpha   90.00
_cell.angle_beta   90.00
_cell.angle_gamma   90.00
#
_symmetry.space_group_name_H-M   'P 1'
#
loop_
_entity.id
_entity.type
_entity.pdbx_description
1 polymer ?
#
loop_
_entity_poly.entity_id
_entity_poly.type
_entity_poly.pdbx_seq_one_letter_code
_entity_poly.pdbx_strand_id
1 'polypeptide(L)'
;MEKKINSLYTNDNLIVLASMSILWCVILFVLKQVLSISPSAGFSCAATCAGVSVLAALTATSFALIMHLKKNKVLLYTEEIENMGKL
;
A
#
# COMPACT_ATOMS: atom_id res chain seq x y z
N MET A 1 27.39 5.47 4.23
CA MET A 1 26.39 4.84 3.33
C MET A 1 25.16 4.35 4.06
N GLU A 2 25.29 3.58 5.14
CA GLU A 2 24.14 3.00 5.86
C GLU A 2 23.07 4.00 6.30
N LYS A 3 23.44 5.20 6.79
CA LYS A 3 22.48 6.25 7.15
C LYS A 3 21.60 6.70 5.97
N LYS A 4 22.19 6.78 4.77
CA LYS A 4 21.50 7.21 3.55
C LYS A 4 20.55 6.13 3.04
N ILE A 5 21.01 4.86 3.06
CA ILE A 5 20.18 3.68 2.77
C ILE A 5 19.00 3.57 3.74
N ASN A 6 19.23 3.82 5.04
CA ASN A 6 18.16 3.78 6.03
C ASN A 6 17.14 4.91 5.82
N SER A 7 17.60 6.10 5.45
CA SER A 7 16.73 7.23 5.14
C SER A 7 15.81 6.95 3.94
N LEU A 8 16.35 6.41 2.84
CA LEU A 8 15.56 6.06 1.65
C LEU A 8 14.54 4.96 1.96
N TYR A 9 14.98 3.90 2.65
CA TYR A 9 14.09 2.83 3.12
C TYR A 9 12.94 3.33 4.01
N THR A 10 13.22 4.26 4.93
CA THR A 10 12.18 4.84 5.79
C THR A 10 11.21 5.69 4.97
N ASN A 11 11.71 6.46 4.00
CA ASN A 11 10.87 7.29 3.15
C ASN A 11 9.94 6.43 2.27
N ASP A 12 10.46 5.39 1.63
CA ASP A 12 9.66 4.49 0.80
C ASP A 12 8.59 3.76 1.62
N ASN A 13 8.94 3.26 2.81
CA ASN A 13 7.96 2.66 3.70
C ASN A 13 6.87 3.67 4.12
N LEU A 14 7.24 4.94 4.33
CA LEU A 14 6.28 5.99 4.67
C LEU A 14 5.35 6.27 3.48
N ILE A 15 5.87 6.30 2.26
CA ILE A 15 5.08 6.46 1.02
C ILE A 15 4.13 5.27 0.83
N VAL A 16 4.61 4.03 1.05
CA VAL A 16 3.77 2.82 0.97
C VAL A 16 2.65 2.87 2.01
N LEU A 17 2.95 3.26 3.25
CA LEU A 17 1.92 3.41 4.29
C LEU A 17 0.93 4.53 3.97
N ALA A 18 1.40 5.68 3.50
CA ALA A 18 0.55 6.81 3.14
C ALA A 18 -0.39 6.47 1.98
N SER A 19 0.13 5.84 0.92
CA SER A 19 -0.68 5.38 -0.21
C SER A 19 -1.70 4.32 0.20
N MET A 20 -1.32 3.36 1.04
CA MET A 20 -2.23 2.38 1.62
C MET A 20 -3.37 3.06 2.40
N SER A 21 -3.07 4.04 3.25
CA SER A 21 -4.09 4.79 4.00
C SER A 21 -5.05 5.55 3.09
N ILE A 22 -4.53 6.21 2.04
CA ILE A 22 -5.38 6.92 1.07
C ILE A 22 -6.31 5.95 0.35
N LEU A 23 -5.79 4.82 -0.12
CA LEU A 23 -6.59 3.79 -0.79
C LEU A 23 -7.68 3.22 0.12
N TRP A 24 -7.36 2.97 1.38
CA TRP A 24 -8.34 2.58 2.40
C TRP A 24 -9.49 3.59 2.52
N CYS A 25 -9.16 4.88 2.65
CA CYS A 25 -10.18 5.94 2.74
C CYS A 25 -11.08 5.98 1.51
N VAL A 26 -10.51 5.87 0.30
CA VAL A 26 -11.27 5.88 -0.96
C VAL A 26 -12.21 4.68 -1.02
N ILE A 27 -11.74 3.48 -0.69
CA ILE A 27 -12.55 2.27 -0.76
C ILE A 27 -13.68 2.31 0.26
N LEU A 28 -13.42 2.72 1.49
CA LEU A 28 -14.45 2.87 2.52
C LEU A 28 -15.49 3.91 2.12
N PHE A 29 -15.05 5.02 1.51
CA PHE A 29 -15.96 6.04 0.99
C PHE A 29 -16.86 5.47 -0.12
N VAL A 30 -16.28 4.81 -1.12
CA VAL A 30 -17.04 4.19 -2.21
C VAL A 30 -17.99 3.13 -1.67
N LEU A 31 -17.54 2.28 -0.76
CA LEU A 31 -18.38 1.24 -0.14
C LEU A 31 -19.57 1.86 0.59
N LYS A 32 -19.35 2.95 1.35
CA LYS A 32 -20.44 3.68 2.02
C LYS A 32 -21.46 4.21 1.01
N GLN A 33 -21.00 4.80 -0.10
CA GLN A 33 -21.89 5.31 -1.15
C GLN A 33 -22.70 4.18 -1.80
N VAL A 34 -22.05 3.06 -2.13
CA VAL A 34 -22.68 1.88 -2.72
C VAL A 34 -23.72 1.28 -1.79
N LEU A 35 -23.42 1.18 -0.49
CA LEU A 35 -24.37 0.68 0.51
C LEU A 35 -25.57 1.60 0.70
N SER A 36 -25.38 2.92 0.56
CA SER A 36 -26.46 3.91 0.70
C SER A 36 -27.51 3.85 -0.43
N ILE A 37 -27.12 3.39 -1.62
CA ILE A 37 -28.02 3.26 -2.78
C ILE A 37 -28.45 1.81 -3.02
N SER A 38 -28.08 0.90 -2.11
CA SER A 38 -28.30 -0.53 -2.27
C SER A 38 -29.80 -0.86 -2.30
N PRO A 39 -30.29 -1.57 -3.33
CA PRO A 39 -31.71 -1.88 -3.49
C PRO A 39 -32.15 -3.09 -2.64
N SER A 40 -31.22 -3.90 -2.11
CA SER A 40 -31.56 -5.09 -1.34
C SER A 40 -30.46 -5.53 -0.37
N ALA A 41 -30.84 -6.27 0.67
CA ALA A 41 -29.89 -6.84 1.63
C ALA A 41 -28.86 -7.78 0.99
N GLY A 42 -29.26 -8.51 -0.06
CA GLY A 42 -28.36 -9.40 -0.81
C GLY A 42 -27.26 -8.62 -1.55
N PHE A 43 -27.62 -7.51 -2.20
CA PHE A 43 -26.64 -6.65 -2.86
C PHE A 43 -25.68 -6.02 -1.85
N SER A 44 -26.19 -5.52 -0.72
CA SER A 44 -25.35 -4.96 0.35
C SER A 44 -24.34 -5.97 0.89
N CYS A 45 -24.75 -7.22 1.08
CA CYS A 45 -23.88 -8.29 1.54
C CYS A 45 -22.76 -8.58 0.53
N ALA A 46 -23.12 -8.75 -0.76
CA ALA A 46 -22.16 -9.01 -1.83
C ALA A 46 -21.16 -7.85 -2.00
N ALA A 47 -21.64 -6.60 -1.97
CA ALA A 47 -20.81 -5.40 -2.06
C ALA A 47 -19.85 -5.29 -0.86
N THR A 48 -20.32 -5.62 0.34
CA THR A 48 -19.49 -5.63 1.56
C THR A 48 -18.40 -6.70 1.46
N CYS A 49 -18.75 -7.92 1.07
CA CYS A 49 -17.77 -9.00 0.88
C CYS A 49 -16.69 -8.61 -0.14
N ALA A 50 -17.09 -8.06 -1.29
CA ALA A 50 -16.15 -7.59 -2.30
C ALA A 50 -15.23 -6.48 -1.76
N GLY A 51 -15.79 -5.49 -1.05
CA GLY A 51 -15.02 -4.42 -0.42
C GLY A 51 -13.99 -4.95 0.58
N VAL A 52 -14.38 -5.90 1.44
CA VAL A 52 -13.48 -6.55 2.41
C VAL A 52 -12.38 -7.34 1.70
N SER A 53 -12.70 -8.10 0.65
CA SER A 53 -11.70 -8.84 -0.12
C SER A 53 -10.65 -7.92 -0.75
N VAL A 54 -11.08 -6.80 -1.30
CA VAL A 54 -10.16 -5.80 -1.90
C VAL A 54 -9.27 -5.17 -0.82
N LEU A 55 -9.83 -4.78 0.32
CA LEU A 55 -9.06 -4.22 1.44
C LEU A 55 -8.02 -5.22 1.98
N ALA A 56 -8.40 -6.49 2.10
CA ALA A 56 -7.50 -7.56 2.53
C ALA A 56 -6.35 -7.75 1.53
N ALA A 57 -6.66 -7.82 0.22
CA ALA A 57 -5.66 -7.95 -0.82
C ALA A 57 -4.68 -6.76 -0.83
N LEU A 58 -5.19 -5.52 -0.76
CA LEU A 58 -4.36 -4.31 -0.69
C LEU A 58 -3.41 -4.30 0.50
N THR A 59 -3.91 -4.72 1.66
CA THR A 59 -3.11 -4.80 2.88
C THR A 59 -2.01 -5.86 2.74
N ALA A 60 -2.36 -7.03 2.19
CA ALA A 60 -1.41 -8.11 1.96
C ALA A 60 -0.32 -7.73 0.95
N THR A 61 -0.69 -7.08 -0.17
CA THR A 61 0.27 -6.61 -1.18
C THR A 61 1.20 -5.53 -0.60
N SER A 62 0.67 -4.58 0.16
CA SER A 62 1.47 -3.53 0.82
C SER A 62 2.47 -4.14 1.81
N PHE A 63 2.03 -5.14 2.58
CA PHE A 63 2.90 -5.87 3.50
C PHE A 63 3.98 -6.67 2.77
N ALA A 64 3.63 -7.34 1.67
CA ALA A 64 4.59 -8.04 0.82
C ALA A 64 5.64 -7.10 0.24
N LEU A 65 5.25 -5.90 -0.18
CA LEU A 65 6.16 -4.87 -0.67
C LEU A 65 7.14 -4.42 0.43
N ILE A 66 6.65 -4.11 1.63
CA ILE A 66 7.50 -3.72 2.77
C ILE A 66 8.50 -4.85 3.12
N MET A 67 8.05 -6.11 3.13
CA MET A 67 8.94 -7.25 3.36
C MET A 67 10.00 -7.39 2.26
N HIS A 68 9.62 -7.17 1.00
CA HIS A 68 10.54 -7.21 -0.13
C HIS A 68 11.60 -6.11 -0.03
N LEU A 69 11.18 -4.87 0.27
CA LEU A 69 12.08 -3.74 0.51
C LEU A 69 13.02 -4.02 1.68
N LYS A 70 12.51 -4.58 2.77
CA LYS A 70 13.35 -4.95 3.94
C LYS A 70 14.39 -6.00 3.58
N LYS A 71 14.02 -7.03 2.81
CA LYS A 71 14.92 -8.13 2.43
C LYS A 71 16.03 -7.67 1.48
N ASN A 72 15.70 -6.79 0.53
CA ASN A 72 16.61 -6.37 -0.53
C ASN A 72 17.23 -4.98 -0.32
N LYS A 73 16.99 -4.38 0.86
CA LYS A 73 17.37 -3.00 1.22
C LYS A 73 18.80 -2.63 0.83
N VAL A 74 19.78 -3.43 1.25
CA VAL A 74 21.19 -3.07 1.07
C VAL A 74 21.57 -3.05 -0.41
N LEU A 75 21.08 -4.00 -1.20
CA LEU A 75 21.38 -4.09 -2.62
C LEU A 75 20.70 -2.95 -3.40
N LEU A 76 19.39 -2.80 -3.25
CA LEU A 76 18.58 -1.81 -3.97
C LEU A 76 19.08 -0.38 -3.77
N TYR A 77 19.23 0.04 -2.51
CA TYR A 77 19.59 1.43 -2.21
C TYR A 77 21.08 1.70 -2.41
N THR A 78 21.95 0.68 -2.43
CA THR A 78 23.36 0.90 -2.81
C THR A 78 23.46 1.16 -4.32
N GLU A 79 22.80 0.35 -5.15
CA GLU A 79 22.73 0.58 -6.60
C GLU A 79 22.10 1.94 -6.93
N GLU A 80 21.04 2.34 -6.22
CA GLU A 80 20.38 3.63 -6.43
C GLU A 80 21.29 4.82 -6.08
N ILE A 81 22.02 4.73 -4.96
CA ILE A 81 22.99 5.77 -4.55
C ILE A 81 24.15 5.85 -5.54
N GLU A 82 24.68 4.71 -6.01
CA GLU A 82 25.75 4.69 -7.01
C GLU A 82 25.31 5.28 -8.35
N ASN A 83 24.08 5.01 -8.77
CA ASN A 83 23.52 5.59 -9.99
C ASN A 83 23.25 7.10 -9.86
N MET A 84 22.77 7.56 -8.70
CA MET A 84 22.61 9.00 -8.44
C MET A 84 23.94 9.77 -8.39
N GLY A 85 25.04 9.12 -8.01
CA GLY A 85 26.39 9.73 -7.99
C GLY A 85 27.11 9.76 -9.34
N LYS A 86 26.54 9.13 -10.37
CA LYS A 86 27.07 9.10 -11.75
C LYS A 86 26.39 10.13 -12.68
N LEU A 87 25.39 10.85 -12.18
CA LEU A 87 24.78 12.03 -12.80
C LEU A 87 25.52 13.29 -12.35
#